data_AF-A0A4Q5T7H8-F1
#
_entry.id   AF-A0A4Q5T7H8-F1
#
_cell.length_a   1.000
_cell.length_b   1.000
_cell.length_c   1.000
_cell.angle_alpha   90.00
_cell.angle_beta   90.00
_cell.angle_gamma   90.00
#
_symmetry.space_group_name_H-M   'P 1'
#
loop_
_entity.id
_entity.type
_entity.pdbx_description
1 polymer ?
#
loop_
_entity_poly.entity_id
_entity_poly.type
_entity_poly.pdbx_seq_one_letter_code
_entity_poly.pdbx_strand_id
1 'polypeptide(L)'
;MRDNKPLELEAVNYVCSRLAKINLKYSNPNYDENGGDLIVINEISHDTFKSLNIQVKGRDISTNNSNVKIHKSYVRDNFVCFLYLRNGEEFNDYLYCFFDIDVSAWEEKKEFYYLNIPQNSIQAGVFLKYEFNRVKADKIRSILESQIERHHADIKEWNLTLIDNTIM
;
A
#
# COMPACT_ATOMS: atom_id res chain seq x y z
N MET A 1 19.94 16.80 8.94
CA MET A 1 18.92 15.83 8.47
C MET A 1 18.12 15.45 9.70
N ARG A 2 16.85 15.84 9.80
CA ARG A 2 16.02 15.48 10.95
C ARG A 2 15.75 13.97 10.88
N ASP A 3 15.92 13.25 11.97
CA ASP A 3 15.65 11.80 12.00
C ASP A 3 14.13 11.60 11.84
N ASN A 4 13.71 11.08 10.70
CA ASN A 4 12.31 10.79 10.42
C ASN A 4 11.90 9.40 10.95
N LYS A 5 12.82 8.59 11.48
CA LYS A 5 12.52 7.23 11.95
C LYS A 5 11.42 7.17 13.01
N PRO A 6 11.34 8.09 14.00
CA PRO A 6 10.23 8.06 14.96
C PRO A 6 8.87 8.23 14.29
N LEU A 7 8.77 9.15 13.33
CA LEU A 7 7.52 9.42 12.59
C LEU A 7 7.16 8.27 11.63
N GLU A 8 8.14 7.67 10.97
CA GLU A 8 7.91 6.50 10.11
C GLU A 8 7.45 5.30 10.96
N LEU A 9 8.03 5.08 12.15
CA LEU A 9 7.60 4.03 13.08
C LEU A 9 6.18 4.30 13.61
N GLU A 10 5.88 5.54 13.97
CA GLU A 10 4.53 5.98 14.37
C GLU A 10 3.51 5.68 13.25
N ALA A 11 3.82 6.07 12.01
CA ALA A 11 2.98 5.81 10.85
C ALA A 11 2.75 4.31 10.61
N VAL A 12 3.81 3.49 10.68
CA VAL A 12 3.71 2.03 10.52
C VAL A 12 2.82 1.43 11.61
N ASN A 13 3.04 1.79 12.87
CA ASN A 13 2.23 1.31 13.99
C ASN A 13 0.75 1.72 13.83
N TYR A 14 0.50 2.94 13.39
CA TYR A 14 -0.85 3.42 13.11
C TYR A 14 -1.52 2.58 12.02
N VAL A 15 -0.87 2.40 10.87
CA VAL A 15 -1.38 1.58 9.76
C VAL A 15 -1.67 0.15 10.24
N CYS A 16 -0.73 -0.48 10.94
CA CYS A 16 -0.89 -1.81 11.54
C CYS A 16 -2.15 -1.88 12.44
N SER A 17 -2.36 -0.89 13.31
CA SER A 17 -3.55 -0.84 14.17
C SER A 17 -4.85 -0.74 13.36
N ARG A 18 -4.85 -0.01 12.24
CA ARG A 18 -6.00 0.15 11.36
C ARG A 18 -6.29 -1.13 10.56
N LEU A 19 -5.26 -1.82 10.10
CA LEU A 19 -5.37 -3.13 9.44
C LEU A 19 -5.85 -4.22 10.41
N ALA A 20 -5.34 -4.24 11.64
CA ALA A 20 -5.79 -5.16 12.69
C ALA A 20 -7.28 -5.00 13.01
N LYS A 21 -7.77 -3.75 13.13
CA LYS A 21 -9.19 -3.44 13.36
C LYS A 21 -10.13 -4.01 12.29
N ILE A 22 -9.62 -4.27 11.09
CA ILE A 22 -10.37 -4.85 9.99
C ILE A 22 -10.06 -6.34 9.76
N ASN A 23 -9.42 -7.00 10.73
CA ASN A 23 -9.04 -8.42 10.75
C ASN A 23 -8.11 -8.82 9.59
N LEU A 24 -7.32 -7.91 9.06
CA LEU A 24 -6.26 -8.25 8.10
C LEU A 24 -4.98 -8.60 8.86
N LYS A 25 -4.39 -9.74 8.53
CA LYS A 25 -3.07 -10.14 9.05
C LYS A 25 -1.99 -9.43 8.24
N TYR A 26 -0.93 -9.01 8.91
CA TYR A 26 0.21 -8.35 8.29
C TYR A 26 1.51 -8.88 8.89
N SER A 27 2.59 -8.78 8.10
CA SER A 27 3.97 -9.02 8.52
C SER A 27 4.81 -7.80 8.21
N ASN A 28 5.76 -7.48 9.10
CA ASN A 28 6.79 -6.48 8.85
C ASN A 28 8.08 -7.24 8.47
N PRO A 29 8.47 -7.27 7.19
CA PRO A 29 9.69 -7.94 6.78
C PRO A 29 10.91 -7.26 7.40
N ASN A 30 11.81 -8.06 8.00
CA ASN A 30 13.05 -7.54 8.60
C ASN A 30 14.11 -7.11 7.54
N TYR A 31 13.76 -7.14 6.26
CA TYR A 31 14.60 -6.79 5.12
C TYR A 31 13.84 -5.80 4.22
N ASP A 32 14.50 -4.69 3.89
CA ASP A 32 13.97 -3.62 3.03
C ASP A 32 14.22 -3.98 1.56
N GLU A 33 13.40 -4.90 1.03
CA GLU A 33 13.41 -5.27 -0.39
C GLU A 33 12.14 -4.74 -1.08
N ASN A 34 12.31 -4.15 -2.27
CA ASN A 34 11.21 -3.65 -3.11
C ASN A 34 10.30 -2.57 -2.47
N GLY A 35 10.83 -1.85 -1.48
CA GLY A 35 10.18 -0.68 -0.86
C GLY A 35 8.93 -0.99 -0.03
N GLY A 36 8.69 -2.25 0.32
CA GLY A 36 7.57 -2.68 1.14
C GLY A 36 7.89 -2.58 2.62
N ASP A 37 7.12 -1.77 3.35
CA ASP A 37 7.19 -1.68 4.81
C ASP A 37 6.34 -2.77 5.49
N LEU A 38 5.28 -3.24 4.81
CA LEU A 38 4.38 -4.28 5.31
C LEU A 38 3.95 -5.23 4.17
N ILE A 39 3.74 -6.49 4.52
CA ILE A 39 3.07 -7.48 3.67
C ILE A 39 1.76 -7.85 4.34
N VAL A 40 0.63 -7.53 3.70
CA VAL A 40 -0.69 -8.01 4.18
C VAL A 40 -0.98 -9.36 3.57
N ILE A 41 -1.31 -10.32 4.42
CA ILE A 41 -1.60 -11.70 4.06
C ILE A 41 -3.04 -12.00 4.44
N ASN A 42 -3.82 -12.49 3.49
CA ASN A 42 -5.15 -13.04 3.76
C ASN A 42 -5.10 -14.55 3.50
N GLU A 43 -5.48 -15.35 4.51
CA GLU A 43 -5.53 -16.82 4.54
C GLU A 43 -4.55 -17.58 3.61
N ILE A 44 -3.56 -18.23 4.22
CA ILE A 44 -2.70 -19.21 3.54
C ILE A 44 -3.54 -20.47 3.28
N SER A 45 -4.23 -20.53 2.14
CA SER A 45 -4.66 -21.82 1.59
C SER A 45 -3.40 -22.59 1.16
N HIS A 46 -3.43 -23.92 1.25
CA HIS A 46 -2.25 -24.79 1.02
C HIS A 46 -1.47 -24.47 -0.26
N ASP A 47 -2.14 -23.95 -1.29
CA ASP A 47 -1.55 -23.73 -2.62
C ASP A 47 -1.55 -22.27 -3.11
N THR A 48 -2.15 -21.32 -2.37
CA THR A 48 -2.26 -19.92 -2.84
C THR A 48 -1.80 -18.91 -1.79
N PHE A 49 -0.85 -18.03 -2.18
CA PHE A 49 -0.35 -16.93 -1.35
C PHE A 49 -0.97 -15.61 -1.80
N LYS A 50 -1.78 -15.00 -0.92
CA LYS A 50 -2.38 -13.67 -1.16
C LYS A 50 -1.50 -12.62 -0.51
N SER A 51 -1.02 -11.64 -1.28
CA SER A 51 -0.20 -10.56 -0.72
C SER A 51 -0.42 -9.20 -1.35
N LEU A 52 -0.36 -8.19 -0.50
CA LEU A 52 -0.18 -6.80 -0.91
C LEU A 52 1.18 -6.31 -0.45
N ASN A 53 1.88 -5.63 -1.35
CA ASN A 53 3.07 -4.87 -1.01
C ASN A 53 2.63 -3.49 -0.52
N ILE A 54 2.77 -3.24 0.78
CA ILE A 54 2.37 -1.98 1.39
C ILE A 54 3.60 -1.14 1.70
N GLN A 55 3.61 0.08 1.18
CA GLN A 55 4.57 1.12 1.56
C GLN A 55 3.89 2.15 2.47
N VAL A 56 4.53 2.50 3.58
CA VAL A 56 4.08 3.50 4.54
C VAL A 56 4.99 4.72 4.44
N LYS A 57 4.38 5.91 4.49
CA LYS A 57 5.09 7.18 4.49
C LYS A 57 4.47 8.11 5.53
N GLY A 58 5.22 8.43 6.58
CA GLY A 58 4.83 9.42 7.59
C GLY A 58 5.36 10.82 7.24
N ARG A 59 4.50 11.86 7.23
CA ARG A 59 4.93 13.25 7.02
C ARG A 59 4.33 14.18 8.07
N ASP A 60 5.17 15.05 8.60
CA ASP A 60 4.77 16.16 9.45
C ASP A 60 4.65 17.41 8.58
N ILE A 61 3.45 17.97 8.50
CA ILE A 61 3.14 19.14 7.67
C ILE A 61 2.90 20.39 8.51
N SER A 62 3.27 20.39 9.79
CA SER A 62 3.06 21.53 10.69
C SER A 62 3.74 22.83 10.23
N THR A 63 4.94 22.70 9.68
CA THR A 63 5.84 23.84 9.47
C THR A 63 6.11 24.17 8.02
N ASN A 64 6.04 23.19 7.12
CA ASN A 64 6.43 23.33 5.73
C ASN A 64 5.64 22.38 4.83
N ASN A 65 5.63 22.67 3.53
CA ASN A 65 5.28 21.69 2.52
C ASN A 65 6.20 20.46 2.61
N SER A 66 5.67 19.31 2.21
CA SER A 66 6.38 18.05 2.19
C SER A 66 6.18 17.33 0.86
N ASN A 67 6.83 16.18 0.72
CA ASN A 67 6.61 15.31 -0.42
C ASN A 67 6.82 13.84 -0.08
N VAL A 68 6.20 13.00 -0.89
CA VAL A 68 6.49 11.56 -0.96
C VAL A 68 7.04 11.25 -2.34
N LYS A 69 8.03 10.35 -2.37
CA LYS A 69 8.55 9.75 -3.59
C LYS A 69 8.46 8.23 -3.49
N ILE A 70 8.05 7.59 -4.58
CA ILE A 70 7.92 6.13 -4.69
C ILE A 70 8.65 5.71 -5.96
N HIS A 71 9.53 4.71 -5.87
CA HIS A 71 10.26 4.23 -7.04
C HIS A 71 9.29 3.49 -7.98
N LYS A 72 9.39 3.76 -9.29
CA LYS A 72 8.45 3.23 -10.28
C LYS A 72 8.40 1.70 -10.29
N SER A 73 9.55 1.04 -10.08
CA SER A 73 9.62 -0.43 -10.05
C SER A 73 8.83 -1.09 -8.92
N TYR A 74 8.48 -0.35 -7.87
CA TYR A 74 7.72 -0.87 -6.73
C TYR A 74 6.21 -0.91 -7.00
N VAL A 75 5.74 -0.08 -7.94
CA VAL A 75 4.31 0.08 -8.22
C VAL A 75 3.85 -1.01 -9.19
N ARG A 76 3.26 -2.07 -8.62
CA ARG A 76 2.63 -3.21 -9.30
C ARG A 76 1.16 -3.31 -8.91
N ASP A 77 0.41 -4.22 -9.52
CA ASP A 77 -1.04 -4.40 -9.29
C ASP A 77 -1.41 -4.71 -7.83
N ASN A 78 -0.46 -5.22 -7.04
CA ASN A 78 -0.61 -5.49 -5.61
C ASN A 78 0.01 -4.41 -4.70
N PHE A 79 0.36 -3.25 -5.23
CA PHE A 79 0.98 -2.16 -4.48
C PHE A 79 -0.06 -1.24 -3.82
N VAL A 80 0.19 -0.89 -2.56
CA VAL A 80 -0.60 0.10 -1.81
C VAL A 80 0.33 1.04 -1.05
N CYS A 81 0.13 2.34 -1.18
CA CYS A 81 0.82 3.34 -0.38
C CYS A 81 -0.12 3.92 0.68
N PHE A 82 0.27 3.83 1.94
CA PHE A 82 -0.34 4.57 3.03
C PHE A 82 0.43 5.85 3.33
N LEU A 83 -0.25 6.98 3.30
CA LEU A 83 0.28 8.28 3.72
C LEU A 83 -0.34 8.64 5.07
N TYR A 84 0.51 8.73 6.09
CA TYR A 84 0.16 9.24 7.41
C TYR A 84 0.62 10.69 7.50
N LEU A 85 -0.32 11.61 7.77
CA LEU A 85 -0.01 13.02 8.00
C LEU A 85 -0.23 13.39 9.46
N ARG A 86 0.79 14.02 10.04
CA ARG A 86 0.71 14.69 11.33
C ARG A 86 0.72 16.20 11.12
N ASN A 87 -0.09 16.91 11.90
CA ASN A 87 -0.10 18.37 11.95
C ASN A 87 0.29 18.87 13.34
N GLY A 88 1.59 18.87 13.63
CA GLY A 88 2.12 19.36 14.90
C GLY A 88 1.79 18.41 16.05
N GLU A 89 1.29 18.96 17.15
CA GLU A 89 0.89 18.21 18.36
C GLU A 89 -0.61 17.89 18.38
N GLU A 90 -1.31 18.03 17.25
CA GLU A 90 -2.69 17.54 17.13
C GLU A 90 -2.72 16.01 17.31
N PHE A 91 -3.68 15.53 18.12
CA PHE A 91 -3.94 14.10 18.30
C PHE A 91 -4.80 13.50 17.17
N ASN A 92 -5.13 14.31 16.16
CA ASN A 92 -5.88 13.85 15.00
C ASN A 92 -4.89 13.23 14.00
N ASP A 93 -5.06 11.93 13.78
CA ASP A 93 -4.26 11.17 12.82
C ASP A 93 -4.96 11.14 11.47
N TYR A 94 -4.29 11.62 10.42
CA TYR A 94 -4.84 11.64 9.07
C TYR A 94 -4.18 10.54 8.24
N LEU A 95 -4.97 9.54 7.82
CA LEU A 95 -4.47 8.40 7.07
C LEU A 95 -5.13 8.32 5.69
N TYR A 96 -4.31 8.26 4.65
CA TYR A 96 -4.73 8.16 3.26
C TYR A 96 -4.18 6.89 2.62
N CYS A 97 -4.94 6.32 1.68
CA CYS A 97 -4.66 5.05 1.02
C CYS A 97 -4.73 5.22 -0.50
N PHE A 98 -3.58 5.04 -1.14
CA PHE A 98 -3.38 5.14 -2.58
C PHE A 98 -3.08 3.75 -3.14
N PHE A 99 -3.81 3.34 -4.17
CA PHE A 99 -3.51 2.12 -4.91
C PHE A 99 -2.53 2.40 -6.03
N ASP A 100 -2.00 1.34 -6.63
CA ASP A 100 -1.14 1.37 -7.81
C ASP A 100 -1.56 2.40 -8.89
N ILE A 101 -2.85 2.43 -9.24
CA ILE A 101 -3.38 3.36 -10.25
C ILE A 101 -3.39 4.82 -9.75
N ASP A 102 -3.61 5.03 -8.44
CA ASP A 102 -3.58 6.35 -7.84
C ASP A 102 -2.14 6.89 -7.80
N VAL A 103 -1.17 6.04 -7.48
CA VAL A 103 0.27 6.38 -7.41
C VAL A 103 0.84 6.61 -8.80
N SER A 104 0.44 5.81 -9.78
CA SER A 104 0.88 5.97 -11.17
C SER A 104 0.37 7.26 -11.82
N ALA A 105 -0.68 7.89 -11.24
CA ALA A 105 -1.19 9.19 -11.67
C ALA A 105 -0.48 10.39 -11.02
N TRP A 106 0.50 10.16 -10.14
CA TRP A 106 1.30 11.22 -9.53
C TRP A 106 2.30 11.84 -10.52
N GLU A 107 2.95 12.94 -10.12
CA GLU A 107 3.95 13.58 -10.97
C GLU A 107 5.14 12.64 -11.17
N GLU A 108 5.48 12.34 -12.42
CA GLU A 108 6.64 11.51 -12.75
C GLU A 108 7.91 12.33 -12.88
N LYS A 109 8.99 11.92 -12.20
CA LYS A 109 10.34 12.44 -12.46
C LYS A 109 11.36 11.31 -12.41
N LYS A 110 12.00 11.05 -13.57
CA LYS A 110 12.97 9.95 -13.75
C LYS A 110 12.34 8.61 -13.31
N GLU A 111 12.95 7.95 -12.32
CA GLU A 111 12.57 6.64 -11.80
C GLU A 111 11.55 6.70 -10.66
N PHE A 112 10.95 7.86 -10.38
CA PHE A 112 10.04 8.03 -9.23
C PHE A 112 8.73 8.72 -9.60
N TYR A 113 7.68 8.32 -8.89
CA TYR A 113 6.43 9.04 -8.74
C TYR A 113 6.51 9.98 -7.53
N TYR A 114 6.02 11.21 -7.67
CA TYR A 114 6.09 12.27 -6.67
C TYR A 114 4.71 12.79 -6.30
N LEU A 115 4.43 12.78 -5.00
CA LEU A 115 3.28 13.46 -4.43
C LEU A 115 3.75 14.69 -3.68
N ASN A 116 3.33 15.87 -4.15
CA ASN A 116 3.48 17.10 -3.38
C ASN A 116 2.43 17.17 -2.27
N ILE A 117 2.84 17.54 -1.06
CA ILE A 117 2.00 17.62 0.13
C ILE A 117 2.06 19.05 0.66
N PRO A 118 1.14 19.93 0.25
CA PRO A 118 1.05 21.27 0.80
C PRO A 118 0.83 21.26 2.32
N GLN A 119 1.39 22.26 3.02
CA GLN A 119 1.22 22.45 4.46
C GLN A 119 -0.26 22.51 4.88
N ASN A 120 -1.09 23.15 4.05
CA ASN A 120 -2.52 23.29 4.25
C ASN A 120 -3.36 22.14 3.67
N SER A 121 -2.74 21.01 3.31
CA SER A 121 -3.41 19.92 2.59
C SER A 121 -4.60 19.32 3.33
N ILE A 122 -4.55 19.31 4.66
CA ILE A 122 -5.66 18.87 5.52
C ILE A 122 -6.84 19.86 5.42
N GLN A 123 -6.60 21.14 5.68
CA GLN A 123 -7.64 22.17 5.69
C GLN A 123 -8.26 22.38 4.30
N ALA A 124 -7.43 22.28 3.25
CA ALA A 124 -7.87 22.38 1.87
C ALA A 124 -8.51 21.08 1.33
N GLY A 125 -8.52 19.99 2.12
CA GLY A 125 -9.14 18.73 1.74
C GLY A 125 -8.50 18.05 0.53
N VAL A 126 -7.21 18.30 0.28
CA VAL A 126 -6.50 17.88 -0.94
C VAL A 126 -6.58 16.36 -1.15
N PHE A 127 -6.58 15.61 -0.06
CA PHE A 127 -6.55 14.14 -0.07
C PHE A 127 -7.85 13.49 0.39
N LEU A 128 -8.96 14.21 0.51
CA LEU A 128 -10.23 13.67 1.03
C LEU A 128 -10.70 12.40 0.29
N LYS A 129 -10.57 12.36 -1.04
CA LYS A 129 -10.93 11.17 -1.83
C LYS A 129 -10.06 9.93 -1.55
N TYR A 130 -8.91 10.11 -0.90
CA TYR A 130 -7.96 9.06 -0.57
C TYR A 130 -8.03 8.65 0.91
N GLU A 131 -8.89 9.28 1.72
CA GLU A 131 -9.01 8.96 3.14
C GLU A 131 -9.23 7.46 3.36
N PHE A 132 -8.47 6.88 4.29
CA PHE A 132 -8.60 5.46 4.59
C PHE A 132 -9.89 5.20 5.39
N ASN A 133 -10.85 4.60 4.70
CA ASN A 133 -12.17 4.30 5.22
C ASN A 133 -12.59 2.87 4.86
N ARG A 134 -13.85 2.53 5.13
CA ARG A 134 -14.39 1.20 4.85
C ARG A 134 -14.29 0.82 3.37
N VAL A 135 -14.55 1.75 2.45
CA VAL A 135 -14.47 1.51 1.01
C VAL A 135 -13.05 1.13 0.58
N LYS A 136 -12.04 1.84 1.11
CA LYS A 136 -10.63 1.52 0.86
C LYS A 136 -10.25 0.15 1.44
N ALA A 137 -10.72 -0.15 2.66
CA ALA A 137 -10.52 -1.45 3.29
C ALA A 137 -11.16 -2.60 2.49
N ASP A 138 -12.36 -2.42 1.96
CA ASP A 138 -13.04 -3.43 1.14
C ASP A 138 -12.34 -3.60 -0.22
N LYS A 139 -11.79 -2.52 -0.81
CA LYS A 139 -10.95 -2.64 -2.02
C LYS A 139 -9.67 -3.43 -1.74
N ILE A 140 -9.01 -3.22 -0.60
CA ILE A 140 -7.85 -4.04 -0.18
C ILE A 140 -8.21 -5.52 -0.13
N ARG A 141 -9.36 -5.86 0.47
CA ARG A 141 -9.85 -7.26 0.52
C ARG A 141 -10.12 -7.82 -0.86
N SER A 142 -10.80 -7.05 -1.72
CA SER A 142 -11.11 -7.45 -3.09
C SER A 142 -9.85 -7.72 -3.91
N ILE A 143 -8.79 -6.92 -3.76
CA ILE A 143 -7.51 -7.20 -4.45
C ILE A 143 -6.93 -8.54 -3.98
N LEU A 144 -6.89 -8.77 -2.66
CA LEU A 144 -6.40 -10.02 -2.08
C LEU A 144 -7.24 -11.23 -2.53
N GLU A 145 -8.55 -11.09 -2.65
CA GLU A 145 -9.46 -12.14 -3.13
C GLU A 145 -9.27 -12.42 -4.63
N SER A 146 -9.10 -11.38 -5.46
CA SER A 146 -8.91 -11.53 -6.92
C SER A 146 -7.62 -12.28 -7.31
N GLN A 147 -6.60 -12.28 -6.44
CA GLN A 147 -5.38 -13.04 -6.67
C GLN A 147 -5.62 -14.55 -6.65
N ILE A 148 -6.65 -15.02 -5.93
CA ILE A 148 -7.06 -16.42 -5.91
C ILE A 148 -7.61 -16.83 -7.28
N GLU A 149 -8.52 -16.03 -7.82
CA GLU A 149 -9.18 -16.32 -9.10
C GLU A 149 -8.15 -16.43 -10.24
N ARG A 150 -7.16 -15.53 -10.26
CA ARG A 150 -6.06 -15.58 -11.23
C ARG A 150 -5.24 -16.86 -11.09
N HIS A 151 -4.82 -17.21 -9.87
CA HIS A 151 -4.03 -18.41 -9.64
C HIS A 151 -4.75 -19.70 -10.04
N HIS A 152 -6.04 -19.81 -9.73
CA HIS A 152 -6.86 -20.96 -10.14
C HIS A 152 -7.02 -21.06 -11.67
N ALA A 153 -7.11 -19.93 -12.36
CA ALA A 153 -7.14 -19.89 -13.82
C ALA A 153 -5.80 -20.36 -14.42
N ASP A 154 -4.67 -19.87 -13.89
CA ASP A 154 -3.33 -20.25 -14.35
C ASP A 154 -3.07 -21.75 -14.18
N ILE A 155 -3.46 -22.35 -13.04
CA ILE A 155 -3.36 -23.80 -12.81
C ILE A 155 -4.19 -24.58 -13.84
N LYS A 156 -5.42 -24.11 -14.13
CA LYS A 156 -6.31 -24.78 -15.09
C LYS A 156 -5.73 -24.73 -16.50
N GLU A 157 -5.19 -23.58 -16.91
CA GLU A 157 -4.51 -23.42 -18.20
C GLU A 157 -3.30 -24.35 -18.31
N TRP A 158 -2.42 -24.36 -17.31
CA TRP A 158 -1.26 -25.27 -17.25
C TRP A 158 -1.64 -26.74 -17.42
N ASN A 159 -2.69 -27.19 -16.72
CA ASN A 159 -3.16 -28.57 -16.82
C ASN A 159 -3.68 -28.92 -18.21
N LEU A 160 -4.34 -27.99 -18.91
CA LEU A 160 -4.79 -28.19 -20.29
C LEU A 160 -3.60 -28.34 -21.23
N THR A 161 -2.60 -27.47 -21.12
CA THR A 161 -1.38 -27.51 -21.94
C THR A 161 -0.57 -28.78 -21.71
N LEU A 162 -0.54 -29.31 -20.47
CA LEU A 162 0.09 -30.59 -20.15
C LEU A 162 -0.66 -31.77 -20.78
N ILE A 163 -1.99 -31.78 -20.74
CA ILE A 163 -2.80 -32.84 -21.36
C ILE A 163 -2.57 -32.86 -22.88
N ASP A 164 -2.60 -31.69 -23.55
CA ASP A 164 -2.40 -31.62 -25.00
C ASP A 164 -1.00 -32.09 -25.44
N ASN A 165 0.03 -31.82 -24.63
CA ASN A 165 1.40 -32.27 -24.89
C ASN A 165 1.66 -33.75 -24.54
N THR A 166 0.75 -34.40 -23.80
CA THR A 166 0.87 -35.83 -23.43
C THR A 166 0.10 -36.75 -24.40
N ILE A 167 -0.80 -36.18 -25.21
CA ILE A 167 -1.63 -36.91 -26.18
C ILE A 167 -1.03 -36.86 -27.61
N MET A 168 0.05 -36.09 -27.84
CA MET A 168 0.90 -36.15 -29.05
C MET A 168 2.06 -37.13 -28.90
#